data_AF-A0A9X8YCQ2-F1
#
_entry.id   AF-A0A9X8YCQ2-F1
#
_cell.length_a   1.000
_cell.length_b   1.000
_cell.length_c   1.000
_cell.angle_alpha   90.00
_cell.angle_beta   90.00
_cell.angle_gamma   90.00
#
_symmetry.space_group_name_H-M   'P 1'
#
loop_
_entity.id
_entity.type
_entity.pdbx_description
1 polymer ?
#
loop_
_entity_poly.entity_id
_entity_poly.type
_entity_poly.pdbx_seq_one_letter_code
_entity_poly.pdbx_strand_id
1 'polypeptide(L)'
;MVLLALAAAIVALVIAALLVVSLRSAPEVHGENTPEGVVQRYLMAFEAEDLPAMQGYTVEGQSRTLCSPEPYAPQPLDVQLLRSSVEESSATVRTRFNTRDAQFLPLGNLSSYEEAFELRKIDGAWLIDRMPWQVGLCTAEEMGY
;
A
#
# COMPACT_ATOMS: atom_id res chain seq x y z
N MET A 1 -22.38 -34.25 -27.71
CA MET A 1 -20.97 -33.94 -28.06
C MET A 1 -20.63 -32.48 -27.76
N VAL A 2 -21.39 -31.51 -28.27
CA VAL A 2 -21.14 -30.07 -28.05
C VAL A 2 -21.12 -29.68 -26.56
N LEU A 3 -22.06 -30.19 -25.75
CA LEU A 3 -22.12 -29.88 -24.31
C LEU A 3 -20.90 -30.42 -23.54
N LEU A 4 -20.40 -31.59 -23.93
CA LEU A 4 -19.23 -32.23 -23.31
C LEU A 4 -17.94 -31.46 -23.66
N ALA A 5 -17.82 -31.02 -24.91
CA ALA A 5 -16.70 -30.19 -25.36
C ALA A 5 -16.69 -28.81 -24.66
N LEU A 6 -17.88 -28.21 -24.49
CA LEU A 6 -18.02 -26.94 -23.76
C LEU A 6 -17.64 -27.10 -22.28
N ALA A 7 -18.11 -28.15 -21.62
CA ALA A 7 -17.77 -28.41 -20.22
C ALA A 7 -16.26 -28.62 -20.04
N ALA A 8 -15.62 -29.38 -20.92
CA ALA A 8 -14.17 -29.59 -20.90
C ALA A 8 -13.39 -28.27 -21.08
N ALA A 9 -13.84 -27.41 -22.00
CA ALA A 9 -13.22 -26.11 -22.23
C ALA A 9 -13.33 -25.18 -21.01
N ILE A 10 -14.49 -25.16 -20.34
CA ILE A 10 -14.70 -24.37 -19.12
C ILE A 10 -13.77 -24.86 -18.01
N VAL A 11 -13.69 -26.17 -17.79
CA VAL A 11 -12.80 -26.75 -16.77
C VAL A 11 -11.34 -26.40 -17.06
N ALA A 12 -10.91 -26.48 -18.31
CA ALA A 12 -9.55 -26.09 -18.69
C ALA A 12 -9.26 -24.61 -18.40
N LEU A 13 -10.22 -23.71 -18.67
CA LEU A 13 -10.10 -22.28 -18.35
C LEU A 13 -10.01 -22.03 -16.84
N VAL A 14 -10.83 -22.72 -16.05
CA VAL A 14 -10.78 -22.60 -14.58
C VAL A 14 -9.43 -23.06 -14.04
N ILE A 15 -8.90 -24.19 -14.53
CA ILE A 15 -7.57 -24.68 -14.13
C ILE A 15 -6.49 -23.68 -14.52
N ALA A 16 -6.53 -23.13 -15.74
CA ALA A 16 -5.58 -22.12 -16.18
C ALA A 16 -5.63 -20.86 -15.30
N ALA A 17 -6.83 -20.39 -14.94
CA ALA A 17 -7.00 -19.25 -14.05
C ALA A 17 -6.44 -19.51 -12.65
N LEU A 18 -6.70 -20.69 -12.07
CA LEU A 18 -6.16 -21.10 -10.77
C LEU A 18 -4.63 -21.16 -10.80
N LEU A 19 -4.05 -21.75 -11.84
CA LEU A 19 -2.60 -21.79 -12.02
C LEU A 19 -2.03 -20.37 -12.09
N VAL A 20 -2.61 -19.48 -12.91
CA VAL A 20 -2.15 -18.09 -13.01
C VAL A 20 -2.19 -17.39 -11.66
N VAL A 21 -3.21 -17.60 -10.83
CA VAL A 21 -3.30 -17.00 -9.49
C VAL A 21 -2.28 -17.60 -8.54
N SER A 22 -2.09 -18.92 -8.52
CA SER A 22 -1.13 -19.60 -7.65
C SER A 22 0.33 -19.33 -8.02
N LEU A 23 0.60 -19.07 -9.31
CA LEU A 23 1.92 -18.67 -9.78
C LEU A 23 2.17 -17.16 -9.65
N ARG A 24 1.21 -16.36 -9.15
CA ARG A 24 1.52 -14.99 -8.74
C ARG A 24 2.51 -15.08 -7.58
N SER A 25 3.69 -14.52 -7.77
CA SER A 25 4.66 -14.33 -6.69
C SER A 25 3.93 -13.69 -5.51
N ALA A 26 4.02 -14.31 -4.33
CA ALA A 26 3.55 -13.67 -3.11
C ALA A 26 4.23 -12.29 -3.00
N PRO A 27 3.53 -11.26 -2.48
CA PRO A 27 4.16 -9.97 -2.21
C PRO A 27 5.46 -10.24 -1.46
N GLU A 28 6.57 -9.68 -1.96
CA GLU A 28 7.85 -9.85 -1.30
C GLU A 28 7.71 -9.36 0.14
N VAL A 29 7.87 -10.27 1.10
CA VAL A 29 7.77 -9.92 2.52
C VAL A 29 9.13 -9.36 2.91
N HIS A 30 9.17 -8.04 3.09
CA HIS A 30 10.39 -7.38 3.51
C HIS A 30 10.67 -7.65 4.99
N GLY A 31 11.95 -7.77 5.33
CA GLY A 31 12.39 -8.03 6.71
C GLY A 31 11.84 -6.99 7.68
N GLU A 32 11.43 -7.43 8.88
CA GLU A 32 10.79 -6.57 9.90
C GLU A 32 11.59 -5.32 10.26
N ASN A 33 12.92 -5.44 10.23
CA ASN A 33 13.84 -4.39 10.64
C ASN A 33 14.44 -3.63 9.45
N THR A 34 13.83 -3.69 8.27
CA THR A 34 14.22 -2.89 7.11
C THR A 34 13.23 -1.75 6.87
N PRO A 35 13.67 -0.62 6.27
CA PRO A 35 12.77 0.49 5.97
C PRO A 35 11.54 0.09 5.13
N GLU A 36 11.75 -0.78 4.15
CA GLU A 36 10.69 -1.32 3.29
C GLU A 36 9.71 -2.17 4.11
N GLY A 37 10.21 -2.97 5.04
CA GLY A 37 9.37 -3.75 5.93
C GLY A 37 8.51 -2.90 6.85
N VAL A 38 9.05 -1.80 7.37
CA VAL A 38 8.27 -0.85 8.20
C VAL A 38 7.15 -0.22 7.38
N VAL A 39 7.46 0.26 6.16
CA VAL A 39 6.44 0.83 5.26
C VAL A 39 5.39 -0.21 4.87
N GLN A 40 5.79 -1.45 4.58
CA GLN A 40 4.88 -2.53 4.24
C GLN A 40 3.88 -2.81 5.37
N ARG A 41 4.36 -2.88 6.62
CA ARG A 41 3.51 -3.14 7.80
C ARG A 41 2.63 -1.94 8.16
N TYR A 42 3.15 -0.72 7.98
CA TYR A 42 2.35 0.49 8.11
C TYR A 42 1.16 0.48 7.14
N LEU A 43 1.39 0.16 5.87
CA LEU A 43 0.33 0.08 4.85
C LEU A 43 -0.68 -1.03 5.16
N MET A 44 -0.23 -2.19 5.64
CA MET A 44 -1.14 -3.24 6.13
C MET A 44 -2.00 -2.77 7.30
N ALA A 45 -1.43 -2.00 8.24
CA ALA A 45 -2.19 -1.41 9.35
C ALA A 45 -3.19 -0.35 8.87
N PHE A 46 -2.81 0.45 7.86
CA PHE A 46 -3.70 1.40 7.21
C PHE A 46 -4.90 0.71 6.55
N GLU A 47 -4.67 -0.35 5.77
CA GLU A 47 -5.74 -1.15 5.15
C GLU A 47 -6.66 -1.82 6.19
N ALA A 48 -6.11 -2.17 7.36
CA ALA A 48 -6.86 -2.75 8.47
C ALA A 48 -7.56 -1.71 9.36
N GLU A 49 -7.39 -0.41 9.07
CA GLU A 49 -7.86 0.71 9.91
C GLU A 49 -7.36 0.63 11.37
N ASP A 50 -6.18 0.03 11.60
CA ASP A 50 -5.57 -0.14 12.93
C ASP A 50 -4.69 1.06 13.28
N LEU A 51 -5.32 2.13 13.76
CA LEU A 51 -4.64 3.36 14.15
C LEU A 51 -3.52 3.14 15.19
N PRO A 52 -3.71 2.38 16.28
CA PRO A 52 -2.62 2.09 17.22
C PRO A 52 -1.41 1.43 16.55
N ALA A 53 -1.62 0.46 15.65
CA ALA A 53 -0.53 -0.16 14.92
C ALA A 53 0.17 0.83 13.99
N MET A 54 -0.58 1.67 13.26
CA MET A 54 -0.02 2.71 12.41
C MET A 54 0.86 3.69 13.20
N GLN A 55 0.39 4.15 14.36
CA GLN A 55 1.14 5.04 15.25
C GLN A 55 2.43 4.39 15.77
N GLY A 56 2.44 3.06 15.96
CA GLY A 56 3.63 2.32 16.37
C GLY A 56 4.77 2.31 15.35
N TYR A 57 4.47 2.55 14.06
CA TYR A 57 5.47 2.59 12.99
C TYR A 57 5.93 4.02 12.65
N THR A 58 5.39 5.05 13.31
CA THR A 58 5.67 6.45 13.02
C THR A 58 6.44 7.13 14.15
N VAL A 59 7.22 8.15 13.79
CA VAL A 59 7.90 8.97 14.79
C VAL A 59 6.85 9.72 15.61
N GLU A 60 6.92 9.60 16.93
CA GLU A 60 6.02 10.29 17.88
C GLU A 60 4.53 9.96 17.66
N GLY A 61 4.22 8.88 16.93
CA GLY A 61 2.86 8.46 16.63
C GLY A 61 2.09 9.39 15.68
N GLN A 62 2.78 10.24 14.92
CA GLN A 62 2.16 11.32 14.15
C GLN A 62 2.67 11.39 12.70
N SER A 63 1.84 11.94 11.80
CA SER A 63 2.28 12.39 10.49
C SER A 63 2.83 13.80 10.59
N ARG A 64 4.02 14.05 10.01
CA ARG A 64 4.56 15.40 9.86
C ARG A 64 4.15 16.07 8.53
N THR A 65 3.34 15.38 7.73
CA THR A 65 2.68 15.91 6.54
C THR A 65 1.27 16.35 6.94
N LEU A 66 0.87 17.57 6.57
CA LEU A 66 -0.49 18.07 6.78
C LEU A 66 -1.50 17.09 6.19
N CYS A 67 -2.50 16.70 6.99
CA CYS A 67 -3.56 15.86 6.48
C CYS A 67 -4.47 16.66 5.53
N SER A 68 -4.88 16.07 4.40
CA SER A 68 -6.02 16.60 3.66
C SER A 68 -7.30 16.05 4.28
N PRO A 69 -8.22 16.90 4.78
CA PRO A 69 -9.50 16.47 5.34
C PRO A 69 -10.50 16.04 4.26
N GLU A 70 -10.11 16.02 2.98
CA GLU A 70 -10.98 15.52 1.92
C GLU A 70 -11.35 14.06 2.22
N PRO A 71 -12.65 13.71 2.15
CA PRO A 71 -13.09 12.36 2.38
C PRO A 71 -12.55 11.48 1.26
N TYR A 72 -11.38 10.86 1.51
CA TYR A 72 -10.91 9.79 0.66
C TYR A 72 -11.89 8.64 0.86
N ALA A 73 -12.80 8.47 -0.10
CA ALA A 73 -13.56 7.23 -0.19
C ALA A 73 -12.53 6.10 -0.16
N PRO A 74 -12.62 5.12 0.76
CA PRO A 74 -11.65 4.03 0.87
C PRO A 74 -11.70 3.21 -0.41
N GLN A 75 -10.98 3.67 -1.42
CA GLN A 75 -10.71 2.91 -2.61
C GLN A 75 -9.59 1.96 -2.26
N PRO A 76 -9.66 0.70 -2.72
CA PRO A 76 -8.56 -0.23 -2.53
C PRO A 76 -7.27 0.40 -3.07
N LEU A 77 -6.36 0.72 -2.17
CA LEU A 77 -5.10 1.37 -2.47
C LEU A 77 -4.17 0.33 -3.09
N ASP A 78 -3.94 0.43 -4.40
CA ASP A 78 -2.92 -0.37 -5.06
C ASP A 78 -1.58 0.36 -4.94
N VAL A 79 -0.79 -0.05 -3.93
CA VAL A 79 0.53 0.51 -3.64
C VAL A 79 1.62 -0.49 -4.00
N GLN A 80 2.57 -0.06 -4.83
CA GLN A 80 3.74 -0.84 -5.19
C GLN A 80 5.01 -0.21 -4.62
N LEU A 81 5.80 -0.96 -3.85
CA LEU A 81 7.14 -0.53 -3.46
C LEU A 81 8.06 -0.58 -4.69
N LEU A 82 8.70 0.56 -5.01
CA LEU A 82 9.52 0.69 -6.20
C LEU A 82 11.01 0.55 -5.91
N ARG A 83 11.49 1.32 -4.92
CA ARG A 83 12.91 1.42 -4.59
C ARG A 83 13.07 2.01 -3.20
N SER A 84 14.09 1.57 -2.49
CA SER A 84 14.57 2.20 -1.27
C SER A 84 15.98 2.78 -1.46
N SER A 85 16.25 3.86 -0.74
CA SER A 85 17.60 4.38 -0.50
C SER A 85 17.80 4.39 1.00
N VAL A 86 18.80 3.67 1.49
CA VAL A 86 19.06 3.52 2.92
C VAL A 86 20.43 4.08 3.23
N GLU A 87 20.46 5.07 4.12
CA GLU A 87 21.67 5.63 4.73
C GLU A 87 21.78 5.13 6.18
N GLU A 88 22.78 5.63 6.92
CA GLU A 88 23.08 5.15 8.28
C GLU A 88 21.93 5.40 9.27
N SER A 89 21.27 6.55 9.18
CA SER A 89 20.21 7.00 10.09
C SER A 89 18.92 7.46 9.40
N SER A 90 18.88 7.45 8.08
CA SER A 90 17.74 7.88 7.27
C SER A 90 17.48 6.89 6.15
N ALA A 91 16.22 6.77 5.73
CA ALA A 91 15.87 6.00 4.55
C ALA A 91 14.73 6.67 3.80
N THR A 92 14.71 6.47 2.49
CA THR A 92 13.61 6.90 1.63
C THR A 92 13.08 5.69 0.89
N VAL A 93 11.80 5.39 1.06
CA VAL A 93 11.11 4.29 0.37
C VAL A 93 10.14 4.91 -0.62
N ARG A 94 10.42 4.74 -1.91
CA ARG A 94 9.59 5.26 -3.00
C ARG A 94 8.52 4.25 -3.35
N THR A 95 7.28 4.72 -3.42
CA THR A 95 6.09 3.91 -3.66
C THR A 95 5.30 4.51 -4.82
N ARG A 96 4.69 3.64 -5.64
CA ARG A 96 3.73 4.05 -6.65
C ARG A 96 2.33 3.79 -6.15
N PHE A 97 1.51 4.82 -6.18
CA PHE A 97 0.08 4.75 -5.91
C PHE A 97 -0.65 4.71 -7.24
N ASN A 98 -1.45 3.66 -7.44
CA ASN A 98 -2.33 3.57 -8.60
C ASN A 98 -3.74 3.95 -8.17
N THR A 99 -4.31 5.00 -8.78
CA THR A 99 -5.71 5.35 -8.58
C THR A 99 -6.53 4.85 -9.75
N ARG A 100 -7.70 4.27 -9.44
CA ARG A 100 -8.75 4.02 -10.43
C ARG A 100 -9.77 5.12 -10.29
N ASP A 101 -9.84 6.02 -11.27
CA ASP A 101 -11.02 6.88 -11.39
C ASP A 101 -12.21 6.01 -11.78
N ALA A 102 -13.07 5.71 -10.80
CA ALA A 102 -14.25 4.86 -10.96
C ALA A 102 -15.37 5.53 -11.78
N GLN A 103 -15.11 6.69 -12.39
CA GLN A 103 -16.08 7.39 -13.24
C GLN A 103 -16.05 6.82 -14.67
N PHE A 104 -16.82 5.74 -14.84
CA PHE A 104 -17.69 5.52 -16.01
C PHE A 104 -17.18 4.77 -17.26
N LEU A 105 -15.94 4.26 -17.34
CA LEU A 105 -15.51 3.47 -18.52
C LEU A 105 -14.62 2.26 -18.16
N PRO A 106 -14.75 1.10 -18.85
CA PRO A 106 -13.85 -0.06 -18.69
C PRO A 106 -12.41 0.21 -19.18
N LEU A 107 -12.17 1.39 -19.75
CA LEU A 107 -10.87 1.94 -20.14
C LEU A 107 -10.49 3.13 -19.25
N GLY A 108 -10.80 3.05 -17.95
CA GLY A 108 -10.50 4.13 -17.00
C GLY A 108 -9.04 4.56 -17.10
N ASN A 109 -8.80 5.87 -17.16
CA ASN A 109 -7.47 6.44 -17.12
C ASN A 109 -6.81 6.00 -15.81
N LEU A 110 -5.89 5.04 -15.88
CA LEU A 110 -5.05 4.68 -14.75
C LEU A 110 -4.06 5.81 -14.55
N SER A 111 -4.31 6.67 -13.57
CA SER A 111 -3.31 7.62 -13.13
C SER A 111 -2.50 6.97 -12.02
N SER A 112 -1.21 6.81 -12.29
CA SER A 112 -0.24 6.39 -11.28
C SER A 112 0.66 7.56 -10.93
N TYR A 113 0.88 7.81 -9.65
CA TYR A 113 1.85 8.79 -9.20
C TYR A 113 2.82 8.14 -8.21
N GLU A 114 4.03 8.67 -8.16
CA GLU A 114 5.06 8.22 -7.24
C GLU A 114 5.18 9.18 -6.07
N GLU A 115 5.22 8.61 -4.89
CA GLU A 115 5.38 9.31 -3.62
C GLU A 115 6.48 8.62 -2.82
N ALA A 116 6.91 9.24 -1.74
CA ALA A 116 7.99 8.71 -0.91
C ALA A 116 7.63 8.74 0.57
N PHE A 117 8.00 7.66 1.25
CA PHE A 117 8.11 7.61 2.70
C PHE A 117 9.53 7.99 3.09
N GLU A 118 9.65 8.83 4.10
CA GLU A 118 10.92 9.14 4.72
C GLU A 118 10.93 8.54 6.12
N LEU A 119 11.97 7.77 6.40
CA LEU A 119 12.16 7.08 7.66
C LEU A 119 13.42 7.59 8.35
N ARG A 120 13.40 7.59 9.67
CA ARG A 120 14.55 7.85 10.53
C ARG A 120 14.80 6.66 11.43
N LYS A 121 16.07 6.40 11.71
CA LYS A 121 16.48 5.39 12.67
C LYS A 121 16.58 6.02 14.06
N ILE A 122 15.75 5.56 14.99
CA ILE A 122 15.69 6.03 16.38
C ILE A 122 15.86 4.80 17.28
N ASP A 123 16.83 4.85 18.19
CA ASP A 123 17.14 3.74 19.11
C ASP A 123 17.33 2.37 18.43
N GLY A 124 17.84 2.37 17.20
CA GLY A 124 18.06 1.17 16.40
C GLY A 124 16.86 0.68 15.60
N ALA A 125 15.67 1.28 15.80
CA ALA A 125 14.45 0.98 15.05
C ALA A 125 14.21 2.00 13.92
N TRP A 126 13.67 1.54 12.80
CA TRP A 126 13.21 2.42 11.72
C TRP A 126 11.79 2.90 12.01
N LEU A 127 11.57 4.21 11.93
CA LEU A 127 10.26 4.83 12.11
C LEU A 127 9.99 5.78 10.97
N ILE A 128 8.74 5.83 10.52
CA ILE A 128 8.28 6.74 9.46
C ILE A 128 8.18 8.15 10.04
N ASP A 129 8.93 9.07 9.47
CA ASP A 129 8.94 10.49 9.86
C ASP A 129 8.03 11.33 8.97
N ARG A 130 8.07 11.07 7.66
CA ARG A 130 7.16 11.67 6.67
C ARG A 130 6.56 10.59 5.79
N MET A 131 5.28 10.76 5.49
CA MET A 131 4.52 9.83 4.67
C MET A 131 3.69 10.60 3.62
N PRO A 132 3.28 9.93 2.55
CA PRO A 132 2.36 10.48 1.58
C PRO A 132 1.01 10.82 2.23
N TRP A 133 0.40 11.93 1.84
CA TRP A 133 -0.83 12.46 2.44
C TRP A 133 -2.02 11.48 2.34
N GLN A 134 -2.02 10.62 1.32
CA GLN A 134 -3.06 9.62 1.05
C GLN A 134 -3.19 8.56 2.15
N VAL A 135 -2.07 8.31 2.83
CA VAL A 135 -1.98 7.34 3.93
C VAL A 135 -1.51 8.04 5.20
N GLY A 136 -1.78 9.34 5.31
CA GLY A 136 -1.43 10.15 6.47
C GLY A 136 -2.23 9.76 7.71
N LEU A 137 -1.59 9.84 8.87
CA LEU A 137 -2.29 9.87 10.16
C LEU A 137 -2.86 11.27 10.37
N CYS A 138 -4.16 11.47 10.12
CA CYS A 138 -4.82 12.70 10.55
C CYS A 138 -5.06 12.66 12.07
N THR A 139 -4.73 13.73 12.77
CA THR A 139 -5.17 13.92 14.16
C THR A 139 -6.67 14.25 14.22
N ALA A 140 -7.32 14.01 15.36
CA ALA A 140 -8.71 14.40 15.57
C ALA A 140 -8.91 15.93 15.37
N GLU A 141 -7.91 16.71 15.78
CA GLU A 141 -7.88 18.17 15.65
C GLU A 141 -7.82 18.61 14.18
N GLU A 142 -7.00 17.94 13.34
CA GLU A 142 -6.93 18.18 11.89
C GLU A 142 -8.20 17.72 11.14
N MET A 143 -8.88 16.70 11.65
CA MET A 143 -10.17 16.24 11.11
C MET A 143 -11.37 17.08 11.58
N GLY A 144 -11.16 18.05 12.47
CA GLY A 144 -12.20 18.94 12.98
C GLY A 144 -13.23 18.25 13.89
N TYR A 145 -12.84 17.16 14.57
CA TYR A 145 -13.65 16.45 15.56
C TYR A 145 -13.44 16.98 16.98
#